data_AF-A0A1K2I0T4-F1
#
_entry.id   AF-A0A1K2I0T4-F1
#
_cell.length_a   1.000
_cell.length_b   1.000
_cell.length_c   1.000
_cell.angle_alpha   90.00
_cell.angle_beta   90.00
_cell.angle_gamma   90.00
#
_symmetry.space_group_name_H-M   'P 1'
#
loop_
_entity.id
_entity.type
_entity.pdbx_description
1 polymer ?
#
loop_
_entity_poly.entity_id
_entity_poly.type
_entity_poly.pdbx_seq_one_letter_code
_entity_poly.pdbx_strand_id
1 'polypeptide(L)'
;MNPADPPEIALEAREILNDGSRRIGYLVFCDGALAAVLIEVTEEDTGAIPGWYLEAGFGPCSSLRVVDPPIFPTLEDVAPWVVAQIEQAMN
;
A
#
# COMPACT_ATOMS: atom_id res chain seq x y z
N MET A 1 9.71 8.96 19.16
CA MET A 1 10.18 9.41 17.84
C MET A 1 10.59 10.85 17.93
N ASN A 2 11.74 11.20 17.36
CA ASN A 2 12.09 12.58 17.06
C ASN A 2 11.29 12.96 15.79
N PRO A 3 10.54 14.07 15.75
CA PRO A 3 9.70 14.43 14.60
C PRO A 3 10.48 14.76 13.31
N ALA A 4 11.81 14.59 13.31
CA ALA A 4 12.70 14.86 12.17
C ALA A 4 13.22 13.60 11.46
N ASP A 5 13.01 12.41 12.02
CA ASP A 5 13.38 11.16 11.35
C ASP A 5 12.26 10.75 10.39
N PRO A 6 12.57 10.36 9.14
CA PRO A 6 11.57 9.86 8.21
C PRO A 6 10.93 8.58 8.78
N PRO A 7 9.62 8.36 8.56
CA PRO A 7 8.96 7.17 9.06
C PRO A 7 9.59 5.90 8.46
N GLU A 8 9.75 4.87 9.27
CA GLU A 8 10.27 3.59 8.80
C GLU A 8 9.17 2.82 8.05
N ILE A 9 9.39 2.56 6.76
CA ILE A 9 8.47 1.75 5.97
C ILE A 9 9.02 0.34 5.81
N ALA A 10 8.23 -0.66 6.22
CA ALA A 10 8.54 -2.06 6.07
C ALA A 10 7.47 -2.77 5.23
N LEU A 11 7.91 -3.67 4.34
CA LEU A 11 7.04 -4.49 3.50
C LEU A 11 7.22 -5.96 3.88
N GLU A 12 6.14 -6.62 4.28
CA GLU A 12 6.14 -8.05 4.59
C GLU A 12 5.31 -8.83 3.57
N ALA A 13 5.95 -9.77 2.86
CA ALA A 13 5.26 -10.70 1.97
C ALA A 13 4.41 -11.69 2.78
N ARG A 14 3.14 -11.85 2.40
CA ARG A 14 2.20 -12.79 3.02
C ARG A 14 1.33 -13.46 1.96
N GLU A 15 0.91 -14.69 2.25
CA GLU A 15 -0.19 -15.30 1.50
C GLU A 15 -1.48 -14.57 1.91
N ILE A 16 -2.19 -14.03 0.93
CA ILE A 16 -3.47 -13.33 1.10
C ILE A 16 -4.55 -14.14 0.38
N LEU A 17 -5.67 -14.35 1.07
CA LEU A 17 -6.87 -14.91 0.47
C LEU A 17 -7.66 -13.75 -0.15
N ASN A 18 -7.71 -13.69 -1.48
CA ASN A 18 -8.51 -12.71 -2.22
C ASN A 18 -9.46 -13.44 -3.17
N ASP A 19 -10.76 -13.15 -3.06
CA ASP A 19 -11.84 -13.73 -3.87
C ASP A 19 -11.77 -15.27 -4.01
N GLY A 20 -11.45 -15.95 -2.90
CA GLY A 20 -11.32 -17.42 -2.86
C GLY A 20 -10.03 -17.97 -3.49
N SER A 21 -9.19 -17.12 -4.06
CA SER A 21 -7.87 -17.45 -4.59
C SER A 21 -6.76 -17.05 -3.63
N ARG A 22 -5.73 -17.89 -3.49
CA ARG A 22 -4.51 -17.54 -2.75
C ARG A 22 -3.58 -16.78 -3.68
N ARG A 23 -3.22 -15.57 -3.29
CA ARG A 23 -2.23 -14.73 -3.99
C ARG A 23 -1.18 -14.28 -2.98
N ILE A 24 0.04 -13.98 -3.44
CA ILE A 24 1.01 -13.29 -2.59
C ILE A 24 0.64 -11.81 -2.59
N GLY A 25 0.60 -11.22 -1.41
CA GLY A 25 0.44 -9.79 -1.20
C GLY A 25 1.41 -9.28 -0.17
N TYR A 26 1.39 -7.97 0.05
CA TYR A 26 2.29 -7.29 0.97
C TYR A 26 1.52 -6.53 2.03
N LEU A 27 1.90 -6.74 3.29
CA LEU A 27 1.52 -5.86 4.39
C LEU A 27 2.55 -4.74 4.46
N VAL A 28 2.07 -3.50 4.42
CA VAL A 28 2.92 -2.31 4.49
C VAL A 28 2.76 -1.70 5.87
N PHE A 29 3.87 -1.61 6.61
CA PHE A 29 3.93 -1.01 7.93
C PHE A 29 4.65 0.33 7.89
N CYS A 30 4.13 1.29 8.65
CA CYS A 30 4.77 2.56 8.94
C CYS A 30 5.03 2.63 10.45
N ASP A 31 6.29 2.68 10.86
CA ASP A 31 6.72 2.65 12.26
C ASP A 31 6.06 1.51 13.06
N GLY A 32 5.92 0.34 12.41
CA GLY A 32 5.29 -0.86 12.97
C GLY A 32 3.75 -0.87 12.99
N ALA A 33 3.08 0.19 12.54
CA ALA A 33 1.63 0.23 12.38
C ALA A 33 1.22 -0.14 10.94
N LEU A 34 0.20 -0.98 10.77
CA LEU A 34 -0.29 -1.36 9.43
C LEU A 34 -0.89 -0.14 8.71
N ALA A 35 -0.30 0.22 7.58
CA ALA A 35 -0.69 1.37 6.76
C ALA A 35 -1.46 0.94 5.51
N ALA A 36 -1.08 -0.17 4.88
CA ALA A 36 -1.71 -0.66 3.66
C ALA A 36 -1.57 -2.17 3.46
N VAL A 37 -2.45 -2.73 2.62
CA VAL A 37 -2.37 -4.08 2.07
C VAL A 37 -2.33 -3.96 0.56
N LEU A 38 -1.34 -4.63 -0.04
CA LEU A 38 -1.16 -4.70 -1.48
C LEU A 38 -1.41 -6.11 -1.99
N ILE A 39 -1.99 -6.21 -3.18
CA ILE A 39 -2.13 -7.46 -3.92
C ILE A 39 -1.55 -7.31 -5.31
N GLU A 40 -0.99 -8.39 -5.85
CA GLU A 40 -0.60 -8.43 -7.25
C GLU A 40 -1.86 -8.48 -8.12
N VAL A 41 -1.92 -7.60 -9.12
CA VAL A 41 -2.95 -7.57 -10.15
C VAL A 41 -2.31 -7.66 -11.52
N THR A 42 -2.99 -8.35 -12.42
CA THR A 42 -2.60 -8.50 -13.83
C THR A 42 -3.32 -7.47 -14.69
N GLU A 43 -2.91 -7.35 -15.96
CA GLU A 43 -3.64 -6.54 -16.95
C GLU A 43 -5.07 -7.06 -17.14
N GLU A 44 -5.32 -8.37 -17.00
CA GLU A 44 -6.67 -8.94 -17.07
C GLU A 44 -7.55 -8.53 -15.88
N ASP A 45 -6.96 -8.37 -14.68
CA ASP A 45 -7.69 -7.92 -13.49
C ASP A 45 -8.08 -6.43 -13.59
N THR A 46 -7.23 -5.58 -14.19
CA THR A 46 -7.38 -4.10 -14.16
C THR A 46 -7.86 -3.50 -15.48
N GLY A 47 -7.70 -4.21 -16.59
CA GLY A 47 -7.92 -3.72 -17.95
C GLY A 47 -6.91 -2.66 -18.41
N ALA A 48 -5.83 -2.43 -17.66
CA ALA A 48 -4.88 -1.35 -17.91
C ALA A 48 -3.41 -1.76 -17.73
N ILE A 49 -2.94 -1.86 -16.48
CA ILE A 49 -1.54 -2.19 -16.18
C ILE A 49 -1.47 -3.23 -15.06
N PRO A 50 -0.55 -4.21 -15.16
CA PRO A 50 -0.24 -5.08 -14.04
C PRO A 50 0.56 -4.32 -12.97
N GLY A 51 0.53 -4.81 -11.74
CA GLY A 51 1.30 -4.22 -10.64
C GLY A 51 0.75 -4.58 -9.27
N TRP A 52 0.98 -3.71 -8.30
CA TRP A 52 0.55 -3.87 -6.91
C TRP A 52 -0.61 -2.93 -6.63
N TYR A 53 -1.81 -3.46 -6.57
CA TYR A 53 -3.01 -2.70 -6.26
C TYR A 53 -3.15 -2.48 -4.74
N LEU A 54 -3.56 -1.28 -4.35
CA LEU A 54 -3.95 -0.95 -2.98
C LEU A 54 -5.33 -1.55 -2.65
N GLU A 55 -5.33 -2.79 -2.18
CA GLU A 55 -6.54 -3.51 -1.76
C GLU A 55 -7.21 -2.85 -0.54
N ALA A 56 -6.40 -2.48 0.45
CA ALA A 56 -6.87 -1.79 1.64
C ALA A 56 -5.84 -0.80 2.13
N GLY A 57 -6.31 0.37 2.53
CA GLY A 57 -5.50 1.39 3.20
C GLY A 57 -6.06 1.75 4.56
N PHE A 58 -5.18 2.15 5.48
CA PHE A 58 -5.51 2.53 6.84
C PHE A 58 -5.01 3.94 7.16
N GLY A 59 -5.73 4.65 8.02
CA GLY A 59 -5.37 6.01 8.43
C GLY A 59 -5.16 6.95 7.21
N PRO A 60 -4.00 7.61 7.07
CA PRO A 60 -3.70 8.48 5.93
C PRO A 60 -3.76 7.80 4.55
N CYS A 61 -3.58 6.47 4.50
CA CYS A 61 -3.63 5.69 3.27
C CYS A 61 -5.04 5.17 2.95
N SER A 62 -6.05 5.45 3.79
CA SER A 62 -7.39 4.87 3.66
C SER A 62 -8.09 5.22 2.34
N SER A 63 -8.83 4.25 1.80
CA SER A 63 -9.72 4.42 0.64
C SER A 63 -10.83 5.47 0.84
N LEU A 64 -11.12 5.88 2.08
CA LEU A 64 -11.98 7.04 2.35
C LEU A 64 -11.31 8.39 2.01
N ARG A 65 -9.98 8.40 1.88
CA ARG A 65 -9.17 9.56 1.48
C ARG A 65 -8.64 9.42 0.04
N VAL A 66 -8.51 8.20 -0.46
CA VAL A 66 -7.99 7.90 -1.80
C VAL A 66 -9.14 7.48 -2.71
N VAL A 67 -9.59 8.41 -3.57
CA VAL A 67 -10.75 8.22 -4.46
C VAL A 67 -10.46 7.20 -5.57
N ASP A 68 -9.20 7.06 -5.97
CA ASP A 68 -8.73 6.10 -6.97
C ASP A 68 -7.52 5.34 -6.40
N PRO A 69 -7.70 4.08 -5.94
CA PRO A 69 -6.62 3.34 -5.30
C PRO A 69 -5.48 3.07 -6.29
N PRO A 70 -4.23 3.43 -5.96
CA PRO A 70 -3.12 3.29 -6.88
C PRO A 70 -2.79 1.84 -7.21
N ILE A 71 -2.30 1.63 -8.44
CA ILE A 71 -1.55 0.42 -8.84
C ILE A 71 -0.09 0.84 -8.96
N PHE A 72 0.77 0.25 -8.14
CA PHE A 72 2.21 0.50 -8.16
C PHE A 72 2.91 -0.45 -9.14
N PRO A 73 3.72 0.04 -10.09
CA PRO A 73 4.47 -0.83 -11.00
C PRO A 73 5.46 -1.74 -10.25
N THR A 74 6.08 -1.22 -9.19
CA THR A 74 7.02 -1.96 -8.34
C THR A 74 6.74 -1.72 -6.86
N LEU A 75 7.23 -2.61 -5.99
CA LEU A 75 7.13 -2.42 -4.54
C LEU A 75 7.97 -1.24 -4.04
N GLU A 76 8.97 -0.81 -4.80
CA GLU A 76 9.82 0.34 -4.47
C GLU A 76 9.04 1.66 -4.52
N ASP A 77 7.97 1.72 -5.33
CA ASP A 77 7.10 2.88 -5.47
C ASP A 77 6.12 3.04 -4.27
N VAL A 78 5.98 2.01 -3.43
CA VAL A 78 5.01 1.98 -2.33
C VAL A 78 5.45 2.86 -1.16
N ALA A 79 6.71 2.73 -0.74
CA ALA A 79 7.25 3.47 0.40
C ALA A 79 7.15 5.00 0.22
N PRO A 80 7.60 5.60 -0.89
CA PRO A 80 7.48 7.05 -1.08
C PRO A 80 6.02 7.51 -1.13
N TRP A 81 5.10 6.68 -1.64
CA TRP A 81 3.67 7.00 -1.62
C TRP A 81 3.11 7.02 -0.19
N VAL A 82 3.42 6.02 0.65
CA VAL A 82 2.97 5.99 2.05
C VAL A 82 3.49 7.20 2.83
N VAL A 83 4.77 7.56 2.65
CA VAL A 83 5.36 8.76 3.26
C VAL A 83 4.58 10.01 2.86
N ALA A 84 4.31 10.19 1.56
CA ALA A 84 3.57 11.35 1.06
C ALA A 84 2.14 11.43 1.62
N GLN A 85 1.46 10.30 1.81
CA GLN A 85 0.13 10.26 2.42
C GLN A 85 0.15 10.71 3.89
N ILE A 86 1.18 10.29 4.64
CA ILE A 86 1.35 10.66 6.04
C ILE A 86 1.63 12.15 6.18
N GLU A 87 2.56 12.67 5.37
CA GLU A 87 2.90 14.11 5.36
C GLU A 87 1.68 14.97 5.02
N GLN A 88 0.88 14.57 4.04
CA GLN A 88 -0.35 15.28 3.68
C GLN A 88 -1.40 15.26 4.80
N ALA A 89 -1.45 14.22 5.63
CA ALA A 89 -2.39 14.16 6.74
C ALA A 89 -1.97 14.99 7.96
N MET A 90 -0.71 15.42 8.03
CA MET A 90 -0.17 16.28 9.09
C MET A 90 -0.32 17.78 8.81
N ASN A 91 -0.65 18.15 7.57
CA ASN A 91 -0.98 19.53 7.17
C ASN A 91 -2.49 19.81 7.21
#